data_AF-A0A1X6N1T3-F1
#
_entry.id   AF-A0A1X6N1T3-F1
#
_cell.length_a   1.000
_cell.length_b   1.000
_cell.length_c   1.000
_cell.angle_alpha   90.00
_cell.angle_beta   90.00
_cell.angle_gamma   90.00
#
_symmetry.space_group_name_H-M   'P 1'
#
loop_
_entity.id
_entity.type
_entity.pdbx_description
1 polymer ?
#
loop_
_entity_poly.entity_id
_entity_poly.type
_entity_poly.pdbx_seq_one_letter_code
_entity_poly.pdbx_strand_id
1 'polypeptide(L)'
;MQNSTPTSGNSDVMYSTAIKKINNTNWALELLKSKELILGGQLLSLLTIRDGLLHLACTAAPGAVTLECLVAFSRVIDTIDMDHITSEVVNQVCHKTMVAYNILDEGVDKLEKLQTELDGCVNWAKEQVCDLKQYQKNVQGEIEKGVAELVEALRIALTEIQ
;
A
#
# COMPACT_ATOMS: atom_id res chain seq x y z
N MET A 1 16.02 24.54 -19.15
CA MET A 1 15.60 24.49 -17.73
C MET A 1 16.86 24.67 -16.90
N GLN A 2 16.90 25.72 -16.08
CA GLN A 2 18.09 26.14 -15.34
C GLN A 2 18.34 25.19 -14.16
N ASN A 3 19.56 24.65 -14.10
CA ASN A 3 20.08 23.92 -12.94
C ASN A 3 20.44 24.94 -11.86
N SER A 4 19.66 24.97 -10.78
CA SER A 4 19.99 25.72 -9.57
C SER A 4 20.79 24.82 -8.64
N THR A 5 22.11 24.91 -8.74
CA THR A 5 23.07 24.40 -7.75
C THR A 5 22.71 24.95 -6.36
N PRO A 6 22.69 24.13 -5.29
CA PRO A 6 22.52 24.68 -3.95
C PRO A 6 23.76 25.51 -3.62
N THR A 7 23.56 26.77 -3.23
CA THR A 7 24.56 27.69 -2.68
C THR A 7 25.10 27.15 -1.35
N SER A 8 25.94 26.12 -1.41
CA SER A 8 26.62 25.50 -0.26
C SER A 8 27.86 26.28 0.19
N GLY A 9 28.34 27.25 -0.59
CA GLY A 9 29.62 27.93 -0.31
C GLY A 9 29.56 29.00 0.78
N ASN A 10 28.40 29.59 1.05
CA ASN A 10 28.30 30.75 1.96
C ASN A 10 28.11 30.35 3.44
N SER A 11 27.44 29.22 3.69
CA SER A 11 27.23 28.68 5.03
C SER A 11 28.53 28.20 5.67
N ASP A 12 29.41 27.59 4.89
CA ASP A 12 30.67 27.01 5.36
C ASP A 12 31.69 28.10 5.78
N VAL A 13 31.69 29.24 5.09
CA VAL A 13 32.54 30.41 5.41
C VAL A 13 32.06 31.11 6.67
N MET A 14 30.75 31.34 6.81
CA MET A 14 30.18 31.91 8.04
C MET A 14 30.39 31.00 9.25
N TYR A 15 30.26 29.69 9.06
CA TYR A 15 30.52 28.69 10.08
C TYR A 15 31.99 28.61 10.50
N SER A 16 32.94 28.62 9.55
CA SER A 16 34.38 28.65 9.89
C SER A 16 34.75 29.89 10.71
N THR A 17 34.05 31.00 10.44
CA THR A 17 34.22 32.27 11.16
C THR A 17 33.57 32.24 12.54
N ALA A 18 32.45 31.53 12.70
CA ALA A 18 31.82 31.30 13.99
C ALA A 18 32.66 30.32 14.85
N ILE A 19 33.10 29.18 14.32
CA ILE A 19 33.97 28.24 15.05
C ILE A 19 35.27 28.87 15.52
N LYS A 20 35.95 29.65 14.66
CA LYS A 20 37.20 30.35 15.03
C LYS A 20 37.04 31.32 16.20
N LYS A 21 35.80 31.67 16.52
CA LYS A 21 35.41 32.69 17.46
C LYS A 21 34.95 32.02 18.79
N ILE A 22 34.75 30.69 18.80
CA ILE A 22 34.60 29.84 20.00
C ILE A 22 35.95 29.68 20.68
N ASN A 23 36.31 30.65 21.51
CA ASN A 23 37.49 30.61 22.35
C ASN A 23 37.16 30.28 23.82
N ASN A 24 35.87 30.21 24.17
CA ASN A 24 35.39 29.78 25.46
C ASN A 24 33.91 29.36 25.41
N THR A 25 33.49 28.72 26.50
CA THR A 25 32.16 28.15 26.71
C THR A 25 31.01 29.17 26.65
N ASN A 26 31.25 30.41 27.09
CA ASN A 26 30.22 31.46 27.07
C ASN A 26 29.87 31.86 25.63
N TRP A 27 30.88 31.88 24.76
CA TRP A 27 30.69 32.34 23.39
C TRP A 27 29.98 31.29 22.51
N ALA A 28 30.24 30.01 22.75
CA ALA A 28 29.47 28.93 22.12
C ALA A 28 28.02 28.83 22.64
N LEU A 29 27.78 29.20 23.90
CA LEU A 29 26.43 29.30 24.45
C LEU A 29 25.63 30.47 23.83
N GLU A 30 26.29 31.60 23.55
CA GLU A 30 25.68 32.72 22.81
C GLU A 30 25.40 32.38 21.34
N LEU A 31 26.24 31.59 20.66
CA LEU A 31 25.97 31.08 19.31
C LEU A 31 24.74 30.14 19.26
N LEU A 32 24.57 29.28 20.26
CA LEU A 32 23.39 28.43 20.38
C LEU A 32 22.11 29.23 20.68
N LYS A 33 22.21 30.29 21.51
CA LYS A 33 21.08 31.19 21.82
C LYS A 33 20.67 32.07 20.65
N SER A 34 21.64 32.61 19.91
CA SER A 34 21.41 33.52 18.78
C SER A 34 20.82 32.84 17.55
N LYS A 35 20.71 31.50 17.56
CA LYS A 35 20.24 30.68 16.44
C LYS A 35 21.09 30.83 15.17
N GLU A 36 22.30 31.38 15.29
CA GLU A 36 23.20 31.51 14.14
C GLU A 36 23.70 30.14 13.62
N LEU A 37 23.61 29.10 14.47
CA LEU A 37 23.93 27.71 14.11
C LEU A 37 22.73 26.92 13.55
N ILE A 38 21.50 27.46 13.63
CA ILE A 38 20.28 26.84 13.11
C ILE A 38 19.61 27.84 12.18
N LEU A 39 19.83 27.68 10.87
CA LEU A 39 19.30 28.57 9.85
C LEU A 39 17.76 28.66 9.95
N GLY A 40 17.22 29.87 9.84
CA GLY A 40 15.78 30.10 9.92
C GLY A 40 15.00 29.32 8.86
N GLY A 41 13.97 28.59 9.26
CA GLY A 41 13.12 27.77 8.38
C GLY A 41 13.09 26.27 8.68
N GLN A 42 13.84 25.78 9.68
CA GLN A 42 13.89 24.36 10.01
C GLN A 42 12.67 23.83 10.80
N LEU A 43 12.44 22.51 10.66
CA LEU A 43 11.34 21.75 11.26
C LEU A 43 11.24 21.93 12.79
N LEU A 44 10.01 21.89 13.32
CA LEU A 44 9.72 22.07 14.74
C LEU A 44 10.51 21.11 15.65
N SER A 45 10.80 19.89 15.17
CA SER A 45 11.59 18.88 15.87
C SER A 45 13.05 19.29 16.09
N LEU A 46 13.67 19.95 15.11
CA LEU A 46 15.03 20.49 15.18
C LEU A 46 15.12 21.63 16.20
N LEU A 47 14.07 22.47 16.29
CA LEU A 47 13.96 23.52 17.30
C LEU A 47 13.85 22.92 18.71
N THR A 48 13.07 21.86 18.89
CA THR A 48 12.92 21.17 20.18
C THR A 48 14.22 20.49 20.63
N ILE A 49 14.96 19.87 19.70
CA ILE A 49 16.26 19.28 20.01
C ILE A 49 17.23 20.38 20.44
N ARG A 50 17.33 21.49 19.69
CA ARG A 50 18.14 22.66 20.10
C ARG A 50 17.83 23.10 21.52
N ASP A 51 16.55 23.27 21.85
CA ASP A 51 16.14 23.78 23.15
C ASP A 51 16.51 22.81 24.28
N GLY A 52 16.44 21.50 24.03
CA GLY A 52 16.95 20.47 24.93
C GLY A 52 18.47 20.52 25.12
N LEU A 53 19.23 20.72 24.04
CA LEU A 53 20.69 20.85 24.10
C LEU A 53 21.13 22.13 24.83
N LEU A 54 20.41 23.23 24.62
CA LEU A 54 20.63 24.50 25.33
C LEU A 54 20.35 24.34 26.83
N HIS A 55 19.27 23.66 27.19
CA HIS A 55 18.93 23.36 28.58
C HIS A 55 20.01 22.50 29.25
N LEU A 56 20.50 21.46 28.57
CA LEU A 56 21.59 20.60 29.07
C LEU A 56 22.91 21.38 29.25
N ALA A 57 23.28 22.22 28.29
CA ALA A 57 24.47 23.07 28.38
C ALA A 57 24.41 24.05 29.57
N CYS A 58 23.22 24.58 29.88
CA CYS A 58 23.00 25.50 31.00
C CYS A 58 22.95 24.79 32.37
N THR A 59 22.55 23.52 32.44
CA THR A 59 22.24 22.83 33.71
C THR A 59 23.35 21.92 34.22
N ALA A 60 24.27 21.44 33.37
CA ALA A 60 25.18 20.33 33.73
C ALA A 60 26.65 20.72 34.04
N ALA A 61 26.98 22.01 34.21
CA ALA A 61 28.36 22.53 34.28
C ALA A 61 29.18 22.19 32.99
N PRO A 62 29.26 23.12 32.03
CA PRO A 62 29.70 22.80 30.68
C PRO A 62 31.22 22.57 30.58
N GLY A 63 31.63 21.30 30.55
CA GLY A 63 32.92 20.93 30.00
C GLY A 63 32.95 21.22 28.49
N ALA A 64 34.06 21.77 27.98
CA ALA A 64 34.22 22.11 26.56
C ALA A 64 33.84 20.95 25.61
N VAL A 65 34.13 19.71 26.02
CA VAL A 65 33.81 18.47 25.29
C VAL A 65 32.30 18.25 25.12
N THR A 66 31.50 18.52 26.16
CA THR A 66 30.03 18.37 26.08
C THR A 66 29.46 19.36 25.06
N LEU A 67 29.95 20.60 25.04
CA LEU A 67 29.47 21.62 24.12
C LEU A 67 29.90 21.37 22.67
N GLU A 68 31.13 20.90 22.45
CA GLU A 68 31.61 20.47 21.13
C GLU A 68 30.80 19.28 20.59
N CYS A 69 30.45 18.31 21.43
CA CYS A 69 29.56 17.20 21.07
C CYS A 69 28.16 17.68 20.70
N LEU A 70 27.60 18.68 21.40
CA LEU A 70 26.30 19.25 21.08
C LEU A 70 26.28 20.01 19.74
N VAL A 71 27.38 20.72 19.42
CA VAL A 71 27.57 21.41 18.13
C VAL A 71 27.84 20.42 16.99
N ALA A 72 28.58 19.33 17.26
CA ALA A 72 28.75 18.25 16.28
C ALA A 72 27.42 17.53 16.01
N PHE A 73 26.61 17.30 17.04
CA PHE A 73 25.32 16.63 16.91
C PHE A 73 24.30 17.48 16.15
N SER A 74 24.28 18.81 16.34
CA SER A 74 23.41 19.70 15.55
C SER A 74 23.73 19.61 14.05
N ARG A 75 25.02 19.48 13.68
CA ARG A 75 25.45 19.24 12.30
C ARG A 75 24.99 17.89 11.73
N VAL A 76 24.99 16.84 12.53
CA VAL A 76 24.55 15.51 12.08
C VAL A 76 23.04 15.51 11.80
N ILE A 77 22.25 16.25 12.58
CA ILE A 77 20.81 16.33 12.32
C ILE A 77 20.53 17.14 11.04
N ASP A 78 21.31 18.18 10.74
CA ASP A 78 21.22 18.92 9.47
C ASP A 78 21.57 18.06 8.24
N THR A 79 22.34 16.97 8.42
CA THR A 79 22.64 16.00 7.36
C THR A 79 21.58 14.92 7.19
N ILE A 80 20.64 14.79 8.12
CA ILE A 80 19.47 13.92 7.93
C ILE A 80 18.49 14.68 7.04
N ASP A 81 18.61 14.44 5.74
CA ASP A 81 17.65 14.93 4.74
C ASP A 81 16.30 14.24 4.96
N MET A 82 15.52 14.80 5.89
CA MET A 82 14.19 14.33 6.24
C MET A 82 13.25 14.38 5.04
N ASP A 83 13.48 15.27 4.08
CA ASP A 83 12.70 15.34 2.85
C ASP A 83 13.04 14.14 1.95
N HIS A 84 14.31 13.75 1.86
CA HIS A 84 14.72 12.52 1.17
C HIS A 84 14.14 11.26 1.84
N ILE A 85 14.21 11.15 3.17
CA ILE A 85 13.63 10.01 3.90
C ILE A 85 12.12 9.97 3.71
N THR A 86 11.44 11.11 3.81
CA THR A 86 9.99 11.19 3.61
C THR A 86 9.62 10.85 2.18
N SER A 87 10.35 11.36 1.20
CA SER A 87 10.14 11.04 -0.22
C SER A 87 10.36 9.57 -0.50
N GLU A 88 11.40 8.95 0.07
CA GLU A 88 11.68 7.53 -0.09
C GLU A 88 10.61 6.65 0.56
N VAL A 89 10.17 6.99 1.77
CA VAL A 89 9.07 6.30 2.45
C VAL A 89 7.77 6.43 1.66
N VAL A 90 7.43 7.62 1.18
CA VAL A 90 6.24 7.85 0.34
C VAL A 90 6.34 7.04 -0.95
N ASN A 91 7.48 7.05 -1.63
CA ASN A 91 7.69 6.27 -2.86
C ASN A 91 7.53 4.76 -2.61
N GLN A 92 8.09 4.24 -1.51
CA GLN A 92 7.96 2.84 -1.16
C GLN A 92 6.52 2.45 -0.81
N VAL A 93 5.80 3.31 -0.08
CA VAL A 93 4.38 3.09 0.22
C VAL A 93 3.56 3.11 -1.07
N CYS A 94 3.70 4.14 -1.89
CA CYS A 94 3.01 4.25 -3.17
C CYS A 94 3.30 3.05 -4.08
N HIS A 95 4.55 2.63 -4.20
CA HIS A 95 4.94 1.48 -5.01
C HIS A 95 4.31 0.17 -4.49
N LYS A 96 4.43 -0.10 -3.18
CA LYS A 96 3.85 -1.32 -2.57
C LYS A 96 2.33 -1.33 -2.67
N THR A 97 1.69 -0.19 -2.46
CA THR A 97 0.24 -0.04 -2.59
C THR A 97 -0.21 -0.25 -4.03
N MET A 98 0.48 0.31 -5.02
CA MET A 98 0.17 0.09 -6.44
C MET A 98 0.33 -1.38 -6.85
N VAL A 99 1.38 -2.05 -6.40
CA VAL A 99 1.56 -3.50 -6.64
C VAL A 99 0.42 -4.30 -6.02
N ALA A 100 -0.01 -3.97 -4.80
CA ALA A 100 -1.15 -4.63 -4.16
C ALA A 100 -2.46 -4.42 -4.92
N TYR A 101 -2.71 -3.20 -5.43
CA TYR A 101 -3.88 -2.92 -6.26
C TYR A 101 -3.87 -3.73 -7.55
N ASN A 102 -2.74 -3.82 -8.25
CA ASN A 102 -2.64 -4.61 -9.49
C ASN A 102 -2.92 -6.10 -9.25
N ILE A 103 -2.44 -6.66 -8.13
CA ILE A 103 -2.74 -8.06 -7.76
C ILE A 103 -4.23 -8.26 -7.47
N LEU A 104 -4.86 -7.29 -6.79
CA LEU A 104 -6.30 -7.32 -6.52
C LEU A 104 -7.12 -7.23 -7.82
N ASP A 105 -6.73 -6.34 -8.73
CA ASP A 105 -7.37 -6.15 -10.03
C ASP A 105 -7.32 -7.43 -10.87
N GLU A 106 -6.14 -8.05 -10.99
CA GLU A 106 -5.98 -9.34 -11.67
C GLU A 106 -6.80 -10.46 -10.99
N GLY A 107 -6.97 -10.38 -9.67
CA GLY A 107 -7.83 -11.29 -8.92
C GLY A 107 -9.32 -11.11 -9.24
N VAL A 108 -9.77 -9.87 -9.41
CA VAL A 108 -11.15 -9.55 -9.80
C VAL A 108 -11.45 -10.05 -11.21
N ASP A 109 -10.57 -9.80 -12.18
CA ASP A 109 -10.74 -10.28 -13.56
C ASP A 109 -10.87 -11.81 -13.62
N LYS A 110 -10.06 -12.53 -12.83
CA LYS A 110 -10.13 -13.99 -12.74
C LYS A 110 -11.45 -14.47 -12.12
N LEU A 111 -11.95 -13.76 -11.11
CA LEU A 111 -13.23 -14.08 -10.48
C LEU A 111 -14.41 -13.83 -11.42
N GLU A 112 -14.41 -12.73 -12.17
CA GLU A 112 -15.45 -12.43 -13.17
C GLU A 112 -15.47 -13.48 -14.29
N LYS A 113 -14.29 -13.92 -14.74
CA LYS A 113 -14.19 -15.01 -15.72
C LYS A 113 -14.74 -16.32 -15.17
N LEU A 114 -14.35 -16.72 -13.95
CA LEU A 114 -14.86 -17.92 -13.29
C LEU A 114 -16.38 -17.86 -13.09
N GLN A 115 -16.92 -16.70 -12.73
CA GLN A 115 -18.36 -16.49 -12.61
C GLN A 115 -19.07 -16.73 -13.95
N THR A 116 -18.53 -16.18 -15.04
CA THR A 116 -19.08 -16.36 -16.39
C THR A 116 -19.06 -17.83 -16.82
N GLU A 117 -17.96 -18.54 -16.55
CA GLU A 117 -17.84 -19.98 -16.82
C GLU A 117 -18.85 -20.79 -16.01
N LEU A 118 -19.01 -20.48 -14.71
CA LEU A 118 -19.97 -21.14 -13.83
C LEU A 118 -21.41 -20.90 -14.30
N ASP A 119 -21.76 -19.68 -14.67
CA ASP A 119 -23.08 -19.34 -15.20
C ASP A 119 -23.37 -20.11 -16.50
N GLY A 120 -22.35 -20.27 -17.37
CA GLY A 120 -22.41 -21.12 -18.55
C GLY A 120 -22.71 -22.59 -18.22
N CYS A 121 -21.97 -23.17 -17.27
CA CYS A 121 -22.20 -24.53 -16.80
C CYS A 121 -23.58 -24.72 -16.18
N VAL A 122 -24.06 -23.76 -15.39
CA VAL A 122 -25.39 -23.79 -14.77
C VAL A 122 -26.49 -23.75 -15.83
N ASN A 123 -26.34 -22.91 -16.84
CA ASN A 123 -27.31 -22.83 -17.93
C ASN A 123 -27.34 -24.12 -18.76
N TRP A 124 -26.19 -24.68 -19.09
CA TRP A 124 -26.11 -25.99 -19.74
C TRP A 124 -26.76 -27.10 -18.90
N ALA A 125 -26.52 -27.12 -17.59
CA ALA A 125 -27.16 -28.09 -16.70
C ALA A 125 -28.69 -27.94 -16.67
N LYS A 126 -29.21 -26.70 -16.72
CA LYS A 126 -30.66 -26.44 -16.81
C LYS A 126 -31.25 -26.99 -18.12
N GLU A 127 -30.57 -26.80 -19.24
CA GLU A 127 -30.98 -27.35 -20.54
C GLU A 127 -31.05 -28.88 -20.49
N GLN A 128 -30.03 -29.53 -19.94
CA GLN A 128 -30.00 -30.99 -19.79
C GLN A 128 -31.14 -31.52 -18.90
N VAL A 129 -31.50 -30.79 -17.84
CA VAL A 129 -32.66 -31.14 -17.00
C VAL A 129 -33.97 -31.00 -17.77
N CYS A 130 -34.11 -29.97 -18.62
CA CYS A 130 -35.28 -29.81 -19.48
C CYS A 130 -35.38 -30.95 -20.50
N ASP A 131 -34.27 -31.32 -21.13
CA ASP A 131 -34.21 -32.42 -22.10
C ASP A 131 -34.57 -33.75 -21.45
N LEU A 132 -34.05 -34.03 -20.25
CA LEU A 132 -34.41 -35.24 -19.49
C LEU A 132 -35.89 -35.27 -19.12
N LYS A 133 -36.49 -34.14 -18.73
CA LYS A 133 -37.94 -34.06 -18.47
C LYS A 133 -38.75 -34.32 -19.74
N GLN A 134 -38.29 -33.84 -20.89
CA GLN A 134 -38.96 -34.09 -22.15
C GLN A 134 -38.83 -35.56 -22.57
N TYR A 135 -37.64 -36.14 -22.42
CA TYR A 135 -37.40 -37.55 -22.65
C TYR A 135 -38.31 -38.43 -21.77
N GLN A 136 -38.42 -38.11 -20.48
CA GLN A 136 -39.32 -38.82 -19.56
C GLN A 136 -40.78 -38.79 -20.07
N LYS A 137 -41.27 -37.63 -20.52
CA LYS A 137 -42.62 -37.52 -21.09
C LYS A 137 -42.79 -38.35 -22.36
N ASN A 138 -41.80 -38.34 -23.24
CA ASN A 138 -41.85 -39.11 -24.48
C ASN A 138 -41.90 -40.62 -24.19
N VAL A 139 -41.04 -41.11 -23.28
CA VAL A 139 -41.03 -42.52 -22.87
C VAL A 139 -42.35 -42.91 -22.23
N GLN A 140 -42.91 -42.06 -21.36
CA GLN A 140 -44.22 -42.31 -20.77
C GLN A 140 -45.31 -42.45 -21.85
N GLY A 141 -45.33 -41.54 -22.84
CA GLY A 141 -46.29 -41.60 -23.95
C GLY A 141 -46.14 -42.87 -24.80
N GLU A 142 -44.92 -43.31 -25.10
CA GLU A 142 -44.68 -44.56 -25.85
C GLU A 142 -45.11 -45.80 -25.05
N ILE A 143 -44.90 -45.81 -23.73
CA ILE A 143 -45.38 -46.89 -22.86
C ILE A 143 -46.91 -46.93 -22.86
N GLU A 144 -47.58 -45.79 -22.66
CA GLU A 144 -49.04 -45.69 -22.66
C GLU A 144 -49.64 -46.17 -23.99
N LYS A 145 -49.02 -45.79 -25.12
CA LYS A 145 -49.39 -46.25 -26.46
C LYS A 145 -49.20 -47.76 -26.62
N GLY A 146 -48.04 -48.30 -26.26
CA GLY A 146 -47.76 -49.74 -26.36
C GLY A 146 -48.71 -50.58 -25.51
N VAL A 147 -49.08 -50.09 -24.31
CA VAL A 147 -50.10 -50.73 -23.46
C VAL A 147 -51.47 -50.71 -24.13
N ALA A 148 -51.88 -49.59 -24.73
CA ALA A 148 -53.15 -49.49 -25.44
C ALA A 148 -53.22 -50.45 -26.65
N GLU A 149 -52.15 -50.52 -27.44
CA GLU A 149 -52.03 -51.45 -28.57
C GLU A 149 -52.11 -52.92 -28.12
N LEU A 150 -51.44 -53.27 -27.00
CA LEU A 150 -51.49 -54.61 -26.43
C LEU A 150 -52.91 -54.97 -25.96
N VAL A 151 -53.61 -54.05 -25.30
CA VAL A 151 -54.99 -54.26 -24.84
C VAL A 151 -55.92 -54.50 -26.02
N GLU A 152 -55.79 -53.72 -27.10
CA GLU A 152 -56.63 -53.94 -28.29
C GLU A 152 -56.30 -55.26 -28.99
N ALA A 153 -55.01 -55.62 -29.13
CA ALA A 153 -54.61 -56.91 -29.68
C ALA A 153 -55.18 -58.09 -28.87
N LEU A 154 -55.15 -58.01 -27.53
CA LEU A 154 -55.79 -58.98 -26.64
C LEU A 154 -57.30 -59.06 -26.87
N ARG A 155 -57.97 -57.91 -27.03
CA ARG A 155 -59.41 -57.82 -27.29
C ARG A 155 -59.80 -58.53 -28.59
N ILE A 156 -59.03 -58.31 -29.65
CA ILE A 156 -59.21 -58.96 -30.96
C ILE A 156 -59.01 -60.48 -30.83
N ALA A 157 -57.90 -60.91 -30.22
CA ALA A 157 -57.61 -62.34 -30.05
C ALA A 157 -58.71 -63.07 -29.24
N LEU A 158 -59.25 -62.43 -28.18
CA LEU A 158 -60.35 -62.98 -27.40
C LEU A 158 -61.66 -63.10 -28.19
N THR A 159 -61.93 -62.16 -29.10
CA THR A 159 -63.14 -62.21 -29.95
C THR A 159 -63.04 -63.26 -31.04
N GLU A 160 -61.83 -63.63 -31.49
CA GLU A 160 -61.63 -64.71 -32.46
C GLU A 160 -61.76 -66.13 -31.85
N ILE A 161 -61.65 -66.24 -30.52
CA ILE A 161 -61.75 -67.52 -29.80
C ILE A 161 -63.20 -67.84 -29.38
N GLN A 162 -64.08 -66.84 -29.31
CA GLN A 162 -65.50 -66.99 -28.97
C GLN A 162 -66.36 -67.29 -30.20
#